data_AF-A0A2V8SZM8-F1
#
_entry.id   AF-A0A2V8SZM8-F1
#
_cell.length_a   1.000
_cell.length_b   1.000
_cell.length_c   1.000
_cell.angle_alpha   90.00
_cell.angle_beta   90.00
_cell.angle_gamma   90.00
#
_symmetry.space_group_name_H-M   'P 1'
#
loop_
_entity.id
_entity.type
_entity.pdbx_description
1 polymer ?
#
loop_
_entity_poly.entity_id
_entity_poly.type
_entity_poly.pdbx_seq_one_letter_code
_entity_poly.pdbx_strand_id
1 'polypeptide(L)'
;SPNVTLRAVVQDYLLPTIAYFGGSAEVAYFAQTAESYRLLSRPATPILHRASLTVVERRTGRTLERYGLRLEEFFGGLDHVIARVVEEHLGADVAGAFDDADANVSRTLDELEAKLRGFDPTLADALTGGRKKIVHQLEGLRSRFHRAQMQRDRAVLRQLERAATALYPEKALQERHLNVTSLLTRHGRYVVEWIHDAIDLSTNDHQIVYL
;
A
#
# COMPACT_ATOMS: atom_id res chain seq x y z
N SER A 1 0.64 19.69 -33.41
CA SER A 1 0.05 19.44 -32.08
C SER A 1 1.07 19.87 -31.04
N PRO A 2 0.69 20.64 -30.00
CA PRO A 2 1.61 20.99 -28.91
C PRO A 2 2.11 19.73 -28.20
N ASN A 3 3.40 19.66 -27.88
CA ASN A 3 3.92 18.62 -27.00
C ASN A 3 3.49 18.88 -25.55
N VAL A 4 3.82 17.96 -24.63
CA VAL A 4 3.37 18.03 -23.24
C VAL A 4 3.72 19.36 -22.56
N THR A 5 4.82 20.03 -22.96
CA THR A 5 5.32 21.28 -22.35
C THR A 5 4.53 22.47 -22.81
N LEU A 6 4.29 22.55 -24.11
CA LEU A 6 3.60 23.67 -24.72
C LEU A 6 2.08 23.54 -24.60
N ARG A 7 1.55 22.32 -24.41
CA ARG A 7 0.11 22.06 -24.25
C ARG A 7 -0.50 22.87 -23.11
N ALA A 8 0.19 22.95 -21.98
CA ALA A 8 -0.19 23.76 -20.82
C ALA A 8 -0.43 25.23 -21.21
N VAL A 9 0.58 25.85 -21.82
CA VAL A 9 0.54 27.26 -22.19
C VAL A 9 -0.51 27.54 -23.27
N VAL A 10 -0.67 26.63 -24.23
CA VAL A 10 -1.69 26.74 -25.28
C VAL A 10 -3.09 26.61 -24.70
N GLN A 11 -3.31 25.69 -23.75
CA GLN A 11 -4.59 25.56 -23.06
C GLN A 11 -4.98 26.87 -22.38
N ASP A 12 -4.05 27.48 -21.64
CA ASP A 12 -4.31 28.75 -20.94
C ASP A 12 -4.46 29.92 -21.90
N TYR A 13 -3.91 29.83 -23.11
CA TYR A 13 -4.10 30.84 -24.15
C TYR A 13 -5.51 30.77 -24.73
N LEU A 14 -6.02 29.55 -24.92
CA LEU A 14 -7.35 29.32 -25.49
C LEU A 14 -8.47 29.48 -24.45
N LEU A 15 -8.20 29.15 -23.18
CA LEU A 15 -9.18 29.14 -22.10
C LEU A 15 -8.76 30.11 -20.99
N PRO A 16 -9.69 30.85 -20.37
CA PRO A 16 -9.39 31.65 -19.19
C PRO A 16 -9.20 30.74 -17.95
N THR A 17 -8.11 29.97 -17.92
CA THR A 17 -7.81 29.00 -16.86
C THR A 17 -7.43 29.72 -15.57
N ILE A 18 -8.24 29.55 -14.52
CA ILE A 18 -7.93 30.08 -13.17
C ILE A 18 -7.04 29.14 -12.35
N ALA A 19 -7.16 27.83 -12.60
CA ALA A 19 -6.39 26.78 -11.95
C ALA A 19 -6.44 25.49 -12.78
N TYR A 20 -5.42 24.64 -12.63
CA TYR A 20 -5.35 23.32 -13.22
C TYR A 20 -5.36 22.25 -12.13
N PHE A 21 -6.26 21.27 -12.21
CA PHE A 21 -6.24 20.10 -11.33
C PHE A 21 -5.54 18.94 -12.01
N GLY A 22 -4.43 18.48 -11.42
CA GLY A 22 -3.60 17.41 -11.97
C GLY A 22 -3.33 16.30 -10.97
N GLY A 23 -3.05 15.09 -11.47
CA GLY A 23 -2.46 14.03 -10.66
C GLY A 23 -1.00 14.33 -10.29
N SER A 24 -0.44 13.60 -9.32
CA SER A 24 0.94 13.81 -8.83
C SER A 24 2.00 13.90 -9.93
N ALA A 25 1.93 13.05 -10.96
CA ALA A 25 2.86 13.09 -12.10
C ALA A 25 2.70 14.36 -12.96
N GLU A 26 1.47 14.84 -13.14
CA GLU A 26 1.22 16.08 -13.86
C GLU A 26 1.72 17.28 -13.05
N VAL A 27 1.45 17.33 -11.75
CA VAL A 27 1.95 18.41 -10.87
C VAL A 27 3.48 18.52 -10.95
N ALA A 28 4.18 17.39 -10.84
CA ALA A 28 5.65 17.34 -10.96
C ALA A 28 6.15 17.81 -12.34
N TYR A 29 5.38 17.53 -13.38
CA TYR A 29 5.66 17.96 -14.73
C TYR A 29 5.43 19.47 -14.93
N PHE A 30 4.30 20.00 -14.48
CA PHE A 30 3.97 21.42 -14.58
C PHE A 30 4.97 22.31 -13.82
N ALA A 31 5.49 21.84 -12.67
CA ALA A 31 6.53 22.54 -11.93
C ALA A 31 7.79 22.84 -12.78
N GLN A 32 8.05 22.05 -13.83
CA GLN A 32 9.18 22.24 -14.75
C GLN A 32 8.87 23.26 -15.87
N THR A 33 7.60 23.65 -16.06
CA THR A 33 7.15 24.49 -17.18
C THR A 33 7.22 26.00 -16.91
N ALA A 34 7.57 26.42 -15.70
CA ALA A 34 7.58 27.82 -15.28
C ALA A 34 8.36 28.74 -16.23
N GLU A 35 9.49 28.27 -16.75
CA GLU A 35 10.32 29.03 -17.69
C GLU A 35 9.62 29.27 -19.04
N SER A 36 8.78 28.33 -19.49
CA SER A 36 8.01 28.49 -20.72
C SER A 36 6.97 29.61 -20.58
N TYR A 37 6.29 29.71 -19.43
CA TYR A 37 5.38 30.81 -19.14
C TYR A 37 6.10 32.16 -19.10
N ARG A 38 7.29 32.19 -18.48
CA ARG A 38 8.14 33.39 -18.41
C ARG A 38 8.53 33.89 -19.80
N LEU A 39 9.05 33.01 -20.66
CA LEU A 39 9.47 33.36 -22.03
C LEU A 39 8.29 33.87 -22.89
N LEU A 40 7.10 33.35 -22.66
CA LEU A 40 5.89 33.73 -23.39
C LEU A 40 5.17 34.95 -22.79
N SER A 41 5.70 35.53 -21.70
CA SER A 41 5.10 36.66 -20.98
C SER A 41 3.68 36.37 -20.51
N ARG A 42 3.45 35.16 -19.99
CA ARG A 42 2.14 34.68 -19.53
C ARG A 42 2.20 34.41 -18.02
N PRO A 43 1.12 34.71 -17.28
CA PRO A 43 1.04 34.31 -15.88
C PRO A 43 1.06 32.78 -15.78
N ALA A 44 1.82 32.25 -14.82
CA ALA A 44 1.79 30.82 -14.52
C ALA A 44 0.45 30.45 -13.88
N THR A 45 -0.20 29.42 -14.42
CA THR A 45 -1.47 28.92 -13.87
C THR A 45 -1.25 28.16 -12.57
N PRO A 46 -2.01 28.46 -11.50
CA PRO A 46 -1.99 27.69 -10.27
C PRO A 46 -2.29 26.21 -10.53
N ILE A 47 -1.43 25.32 -10.04
CA ILE A 47 -1.60 23.87 -10.17
C ILE A 47 -2.05 23.31 -8.82
N LEU A 48 -3.19 22.64 -8.82
CA LEU A 48 -3.82 22.02 -7.66
C LEU A 48 -3.81 20.50 -7.83
N HIS A 49 -3.72 19.77 -6.72
CA HIS A 49 -3.81 18.32 -6.74
C HIS A 49 -5.27 17.91 -6.92
N ARG A 50 -5.55 16.99 -7.85
CA ARG A 50 -6.88 16.40 -7.95
C ARG A 50 -7.17 15.52 -6.73
N ALA A 51 -8.44 15.35 -6.39
CA ALA A 51 -8.84 14.35 -5.40
C ALA A 51 -8.30 12.96 -5.82
N SER A 52 -7.70 12.26 -4.86
CA SER A 52 -7.22 10.89 -5.03
C SER A 52 -8.04 9.98 -4.14
N LEU A 53 -8.57 8.89 -4.69
CA LEU A 53 -9.56 8.08 -3.98
C LEU A 53 -9.42 6.57 -4.21
N THR A 54 -9.79 5.81 -3.18
CA THR A 54 -10.05 4.37 -3.25
C THR A 54 -11.48 4.11 -2.80
N VAL A 55 -12.23 3.42 -3.64
CA VAL A 55 -13.60 3.00 -3.39
C VAL A 55 -13.61 1.62 -2.76
N VAL A 56 -14.22 1.50 -1.59
CA VAL A 56 -14.37 0.25 -0.85
C VAL A 56 -15.82 -0.20 -0.91
N GLU A 57 -16.08 -1.22 -1.72
CA GLU A 57 -17.42 -1.81 -1.79
C GLU A 57 -17.74 -2.66 -0.56
N ARG A 58 -19.01 -2.71 -0.17
CA ARG A 58 -19.56 -3.51 0.94
C ARG A 58 -18.92 -4.88 1.17
N ARG A 59 -18.68 -5.67 0.13
CA ARG A 59 -18.07 -7.02 0.27
C ARG A 59 -16.61 -6.93 0.73
N THR A 60 -15.85 -6.00 0.15
CA THR A 60 -14.46 -5.73 0.53
C THR A 60 -14.43 -5.10 1.92
N GLY A 61 -15.30 -4.11 2.19
CA GLY A 61 -15.45 -3.49 3.51
C GLY A 61 -15.69 -4.51 4.63
N ARG A 62 -16.62 -5.46 4.44
CA ARG A 62 -16.84 -6.56 5.40
C ARG A 62 -15.61 -7.43 5.64
N THR A 63 -14.76 -7.61 4.62
CA THR A 63 -13.52 -8.37 4.77
C THR A 63 -12.51 -7.58 5.59
N LEU A 64 -12.40 -6.27 5.32
CA LEU A 64 -11.54 -5.37 6.08
C LEU A 64 -11.95 -5.33 7.55
N GLU A 65 -13.23 -5.09 7.84
CA GLU A 65 -13.78 -5.06 9.19
C GLU A 65 -13.55 -6.38 9.93
N ARG A 66 -13.82 -7.52 9.27
CA ARG A 66 -13.69 -8.85 9.89
C ARG A 66 -12.28 -9.17 10.38
N TYR A 67 -11.26 -8.67 9.69
CA TYR A 67 -9.86 -8.96 9.98
C TYR A 67 -9.06 -7.73 10.43
N GLY A 68 -9.72 -6.63 10.79
CA GLY A 68 -9.05 -5.40 11.22
C GLY A 68 -8.05 -4.82 10.21
N LEU A 69 -8.31 -5.01 8.91
CA LEU A 69 -7.41 -4.58 7.84
C LEU A 69 -7.71 -3.16 7.39
N ARG A 70 -6.65 -2.45 7.02
CA ARG A 70 -6.72 -1.10 6.42
C ARG A 70 -6.12 -1.13 5.03
N LEU A 71 -6.39 -0.10 4.22
CA LEU A 71 -5.89 -0.01 2.84
C LEU A 71 -4.36 -0.08 2.77
N GLU A 72 -3.68 0.59 3.69
CA GLU A 72 -2.23 0.74 3.74
C GLU A 72 -1.52 -0.60 3.91
N GLU A 73 -2.16 -1.56 4.56
CA GLU A 73 -1.63 -2.91 4.76
C GLU A 73 -1.43 -3.64 3.42
N PHE A 74 -2.26 -3.35 2.42
CA PHE A 74 -2.15 -3.95 1.10
C PHE A 74 -0.95 -3.41 0.30
N PHE A 75 -0.37 -2.28 0.71
CA PHE A 75 0.85 -1.74 0.08
C PHE A 75 2.07 -2.61 0.36
N GLY A 76 2.08 -3.34 1.49
CA GLY A 76 3.05 -4.40 1.79
C GLY A 76 2.89 -5.65 0.92
N GLY A 77 1.80 -5.76 0.17
CA GLY A 77 1.47 -6.90 -0.68
C GLY A 77 0.63 -7.96 0.02
N LEU A 78 0.12 -8.92 -0.76
CA LEU A 78 -0.78 -9.96 -0.27
C LEU A 78 -0.13 -10.85 0.80
N ASP A 79 1.16 -11.16 0.68
CA ASP A 79 1.86 -12.00 1.65
C ASP A 79 1.93 -11.34 3.04
N HIS A 80 2.11 -10.01 3.09
CA HIS A 80 2.07 -9.22 4.32
C HIS A 80 0.69 -9.30 4.98
N VAL A 81 -0.38 -9.08 4.19
CA VAL A 81 -1.77 -9.18 4.67
C VAL A 81 -2.08 -10.60 5.15
N ILE A 82 -1.62 -11.64 4.44
CA ILE A 82 -1.80 -13.03 4.85
C ILE A 82 -1.12 -13.29 6.19
N ALA A 83 0.15 -12.90 6.33
CA ALA A 83 0.89 -13.09 7.57
C ALA A 83 0.14 -12.47 8.75
N ARG A 84 -0.28 -11.22 8.61
CA ARG A 84 -1.04 -10.52 9.65
C ARG A 84 -2.36 -11.22 10.01
N VAL A 85 -3.13 -11.64 9.01
CA VAL A 85 -4.40 -12.34 9.25
C VAL A 85 -4.18 -13.70 9.92
N VAL A 86 -3.14 -14.44 9.53
CA VAL A 86 -2.82 -15.72 10.16
C VAL A 86 -2.43 -15.52 11.62
N GLU A 87 -1.51 -14.59 11.88
CA GLU A 87 -0.97 -14.34 13.21
C GLU A 87 -2.01 -13.77 14.17
N GLU A 88 -2.88 -12.87 13.71
CA GLU A 88 -3.86 -12.21 14.57
C GLU A 88 -5.18 -12.99 14.73
N HIS A 89 -5.59 -13.79 13.73
CA HIS A 89 -6.98 -14.30 13.69
C HIS A 89 -7.13 -15.82 13.53
N LEU A 90 -6.16 -16.53 12.93
CA LEU A 90 -6.32 -17.95 12.58
C LEU A 90 -5.39 -18.89 13.36
N GLY A 91 -4.23 -18.37 13.74
CA GLY A 91 -3.12 -19.16 14.26
C GLY A 91 -2.38 -18.47 15.39
N ALA A 92 -3.04 -17.60 16.16
CA ALA A 92 -2.44 -16.78 17.21
C ALA A 92 -1.63 -17.60 18.21
N ASP A 93 -2.13 -18.76 18.64
CA ASP A 93 -1.40 -19.64 19.57
C ASP A 93 -0.07 -20.14 18.97
N VAL A 94 -0.07 -20.51 17.68
CA VAL A 94 1.13 -20.99 16.99
C VAL A 94 2.07 -19.83 16.68
N ALA A 95 1.55 -18.66 16.34
CA ALA A 95 2.33 -17.44 16.15
C ALA A 95 3.05 -17.04 17.46
N GLY A 96 2.34 -17.09 18.60
CA GLY A 96 2.95 -16.87 19.92
C GLY A 96 4.07 -17.88 20.23
N ALA A 97 3.91 -19.14 19.83
CA ALA A 97 4.98 -20.13 19.98
C ALA A 97 6.22 -19.82 19.11
N PHE A 98 6.05 -19.20 17.93
CA PHE A 98 7.17 -18.69 17.14
C PHE A 98 7.85 -17.51 17.84
N ASP A 99 7.07 -16.55 18.37
CA ASP A 99 7.61 -15.39 19.08
C ASP A 99 8.42 -15.82 20.32
N ASP A 100 7.91 -16.78 21.08
CA ASP A 100 8.61 -17.39 22.23
C ASP A 100 9.91 -18.10 21.80
N ALA A 101 9.86 -18.84 20.70
CA ALA A 101 11.04 -19.52 20.16
C ALA A 101 12.12 -18.51 19.72
N ASP A 102 11.74 -17.47 18.99
CA ASP A 102 12.65 -16.41 18.55
C ASP A 102 13.29 -15.67 19.74
N ALA A 103 12.49 -15.35 20.76
CA ALA A 103 12.98 -14.71 21.98
C ALA A 103 13.96 -15.60 22.77
N ASN A 104 13.65 -16.90 22.90
CA ASN A 104 14.49 -17.85 23.63
C ASN A 104 15.80 -18.13 22.89
N VAL A 105 15.75 -18.29 21.57
CA VAL A 105 16.93 -18.47 20.72
C VAL A 105 17.83 -17.23 20.80
N SER A 106 17.26 -16.04 20.65
CA SER A 106 18.03 -14.79 20.71
C SER A 106 18.76 -14.65 22.05
N ARG A 107 18.05 -14.86 23.17
CA ARG A 107 18.63 -14.81 24.52
C ARG A 107 19.76 -15.82 24.71
N THR A 108 19.54 -17.06 24.29
CA THR A 108 20.54 -18.13 24.41
C THR A 108 21.81 -17.80 23.62
N LEU A 109 21.65 -17.25 22.42
CA LEU A 109 22.76 -16.84 21.58
C LEU A 109 23.51 -15.62 22.14
N ASP A 110 22.80 -14.66 22.74
CA ASP A 110 23.41 -13.50 23.42
C ASP A 110 24.29 -13.94 24.60
N GLU A 111 23.79 -14.85 25.44
CA GLU A 111 24.54 -15.40 26.58
C GLU A 111 25.79 -16.17 26.13
N LEU A 112 25.68 -16.93 25.03
CA LEU A 112 26.80 -17.65 24.46
C LEU A 112 27.83 -16.69 23.83
N GLU A 113 27.37 -15.66 23.12
CA GLU A 113 28.23 -14.65 22.51
C GLU A 113 29.07 -13.91 23.56
N ALA A 114 28.45 -13.53 24.68
CA ALA A 114 29.14 -12.86 25.79
C ALA A 114 30.27 -13.73 26.37
N LYS A 115 30.01 -15.04 26.56
CA LYS A 115 31.03 -16.00 27.04
C LYS A 115 32.15 -16.21 26.02
N LEU A 116 31.80 -16.35 24.73
CA LEU A 116 32.78 -16.54 23.66
C LEU A 116 33.64 -15.30 23.46
N ARG A 117 33.08 -14.09 23.50
CA ARG A 117 33.85 -12.85 23.33
C ARG A 117 34.92 -12.66 24.42
N GLY A 118 34.66 -13.14 25.64
CA GLY A 118 35.64 -13.17 26.73
C GLY A 118 36.73 -14.25 26.58
N PHE A 119 36.53 -15.25 25.72
CA PHE A 119 37.47 -16.34 25.47
C PHE A 119 38.26 -16.14 24.16
N ASP A 120 37.55 -15.98 23.05
CA ASP A 120 38.08 -15.71 21.71
C ASP A 120 37.07 -14.91 20.88
N PRO A 121 37.37 -13.63 20.54
CA PRO A 121 36.50 -12.80 19.70
C PRO A 121 36.14 -13.40 18.34
N THR A 122 37.03 -14.19 17.73
CA THR A 122 36.79 -14.80 16.42
C THR A 122 35.68 -15.86 16.47
N LEU A 123 35.51 -16.54 17.61
CA LEU A 123 34.41 -17.47 17.84
C LEU A 123 33.07 -16.74 18.03
N ALA A 124 33.08 -15.57 18.66
CA ALA A 124 31.89 -14.72 18.77
C ALA A 124 31.43 -14.21 17.39
N ASP A 125 32.36 -13.84 16.52
CA ASP A 125 32.05 -13.46 15.14
C ASP A 125 31.47 -14.63 14.34
N ALA A 126 32.02 -15.83 14.51
CA ALA A 126 31.47 -17.05 13.90
C ALA A 126 30.04 -17.34 14.38
N LEU A 127 29.75 -17.12 15.67
CA LEU A 127 28.40 -17.27 16.24
C LEU A 127 27.40 -16.30 15.61
N THR A 128 27.80 -15.06 15.33
CA THR A 128 26.94 -14.08 14.64
C THR A 128 26.48 -14.59 13.27
N GLY A 129 27.37 -15.25 12.52
CA GLY A 129 27.01 -15.94 11.28
C GLY A 129 26.02 -17.10 11.50
N GLY A 130 26.21 -17.88 12.56
CA GLY A 130 25.29 -18.94 12.98
C GLY A 130 23.91 -18.42 13.35
N ARG A 131 23.84 -17.33 14.13
CA ARG A 131 22.60 -16.64 14.53
C ARG A 131 21.74 -16.31 13.32
N LYS A 132 22.32 -15.66 12.30
CA LYS A 132 21.59 -15.31 11.07
C LYS A 132 20.97 -16.53 10.38
N LYS A 133 21.68 -17.67 10.37
CA LYS A 133 21.16 -18.92 9.79
C LYS A 133 19.99 -19.47 10.61
N ILE A 134 20.07 -19.45 11.93
CA ILE A 134 19.00 -19.95 12.80
C ILE A 134 17.73 -19.12 12.62
N VAL A 135 17.85 -17.79 12.69
CA VAL A 135 16.74 -16.86 12.47
C VAL A 135 16.11 -17.09 11.09
N HIS A 136 16.93 -17.21 10.04
CA HIS A 136 16.43 -17.49 8.70
C HIS A 136 15.65 -18.81 8.59
N GLN A 137 16.07 -19.86 9.30
CA GLN A 137 15.32 -21.12 9.33
C GLN A 137 13.99 -20.99 10.06
N LEU A 138 13.95 -20.23 11.16
CA LEU A 138 12.71 -19.96 11.91
C LEU A 138 11.72 -19.14 11.08
N GLU A 139 12.17 -18.05 10.45
CA GLU A 139 11.37 -17.24 9.50
C GLU A 139 10.84 -18.09 8.34
N GLY A 140 11.69 -18.97 7.79
CA GLY A 140 11.31 -19.90 6.73
C GLY A 140 10.22 -20.88 7.16
N LEU A 141 10.26 -21.35 8.41
CA LEU A 141 9.24 -22.22 8.99
C LEU A 141 7.93 -21.46 9.27
N ARG A 142 8.00 -20.24 9.84
CA ARG A 142 6.84 -19.34 10.04
C ARG A 142 6.14 -19.04 8.72
N SER A 143 6.90 -18.75 7.66
CA SER A 143 6.37 -18.54 6.31
C SER A 143 5.71 -19.79 5.71
N ARG A 144 6.17 -21.01 6.05
CA ARG A 144 5.51 -22.27 5.66
C ARG A 144 4.22 -22.47 6.45
N PHE A 145 4.23 -22.12 7.74
CA PHE A 145 3.04 -22.15 8.58
C PHE A 145 1.95 -21.24 8.03
N HIS A 146 2.25 -19.99 7.67
CA HIS A 146 1.27 -19.07 7.06
C HIS A 146 0.62 -19.65 5.80
N ARG A 147 1.44 -20.24 4.92
CA ARG A 147 0.95 -20.90 3.70
C ARG A 147 0.08 -22.12 4.02
N ALA A 148 0.47 -22.94 4.98
CA ALA A 148 -0.32 -24.11 5.39
C ALA A 148 -1.67 -23.70 6.00
N GLN A 149 -1.69 -22.65 6.82
CA GLN A 149 -2.92 -22.10 7.38
C GLN A 149 -3.84 -21.57 6.27
N MET A 150 -3.33 -20.81 5.31
CA MET A 150 -4.12 -20.34 4.16
C MET A 150 -4.63 -21.47 3.26
N GLN A 151 -3.87 -22.56 3.12
CA GLN A 151 -4.33 -23.74 2.39
C GLN A 151 -5.48 -24.46 3.09
N ARG A 152 -5.48 -24.46 4.43
CA ARG A 152 -6.59 -24.97 5.25
C ARG A 152 -7.82 -24.06 5.13
N ASP A 153 -7.61 -22.74 5.17
CA ASP A 153 -8.65 -21.72 5.15
C ASP A 153 -8.80 -21.06 3.76
N ARG A 154 -8.98 -21.86 2.70
CA ARG A 154 -9.05 -21.34 1.31
C ARG A 154 -10.11 -20.27 1.09
N ALA A 155 -11.19 -20.27 1.88
CA ALA A 155 -12.22 -19.25 1.80
C ALA A 155 -11.69 -17.88 2.24
N VAL A 156 -10.86 -17.83 3.28
CA VAL A 156 -10.19 -16.62 3.78
C VAL A 156 -9.20 -16.13 2.74
N LEU A 157 -8.34 -17.02 2.22
CA LEU A 157 -7.38 -16.66 1.17
C LEU A 157 -8.06 -15.98 -0.02
N ARG A 158 -9.17 -16.55 -0.54
CA ARG A 158 -9.94 -15.94 -1.63
C ARG A 158 -10.58 -14.60 -1.26
N GLN A 159 -10.87 -14.35 0.02
CA GLN A 159 -11.38 -13.04 0.46
C GLN A 159 -10.26 -12.01 0.43
N LEU A 160 -9.06 -12.35 0.92
CA LEU A 160 -7.89 -11.49 0.93
C LEU A 160 -7.39 -11.19 -0.48
N GLU A 161 -7.31 -12.19 -1.36
CA GLU A 161 -6.94 -12.01 -2.78
C GLU A 161 -7.89 -11.03 -3.47
N ARG A 162 -9.21 -11.21 -3.27
CA ARG A 162 -10.21 -10.29 -3.86
C ARG A 162 -10.08 -8.89 -3.29
N ALA A 163 -9.84 -8.74 -1.99
CA ALA A 163 -9.63 -7.43 -1.38
C ALA A 163 -8.37 -6.76 -1.95
N ALA A 164 -7.28 -7.50 -2.09
CA ALA A 164 -6.03 -6.99 -2.67
C ALA A 164 -6.23 -6.55 -4.13
N THR A 165 -6.86 -7.38 -4.97
CA THR A 165 -7.16 -7.00 -6.36
C THR A 165 -8.11 -5.82 -6.45
N ALA A 166 -9.07 -5.70 -5.53
CA ALA A 166 -10.02 -4.60 -5.53
C ALA A 166 -9.37 -3.28 -5.08
N LEU A 167 -8.52 -3.30 -4.05
CA LEU A 167 -8.00 -2.09 -3.39
C LEU A 167 -6.63 -1.65 -3.91
N TYR A 168 -5.78 -2.59 -4.30
CA TYR A 168 -4.41 -2.34 -4.74
C TYR A 168 -4.06 -3.21 -5.95
N PRO A 169 -4.83 -3.11 -7.05
CA PRO A 169 -4.62 -3.90 -8.25
C PRO A 169 -3.20 -3.70 -8.79
N GLU A 170 -2.54 -4.80 -9.15
CA GLU A 170 -1.20 -4.78 -9.77
C GLU A 170 -0.15 -3.97 -8.99
N LYS A 171 -0.31 -3.86 -7.66
CA LYS A 171 0.52 -3.04 -6.78
C LYS A 171 0.52 -1.55 -7.16
N ALA A 172 -0.62 -1.04 -7.61
CA ALA A 172 -0.86 0.35 -7.93
C ALA A 172 -2.19 0.84 -7.32
N LEU A 173 -2.33 2.16 -7.20
CA LEU A 173 -3.55 2.79 -6.68
C LEU A 173 -4.77 2.39 -7.53
N GLN A 174 -5.86 2.05 -6.85
CA GLN A 174 -7.10 1.62 -7.49
C GLN A 174 -7.57 2.59 -8.58
N GLU A 175 -7.54 3.90 -8.33
CA GLU A 175 -7.96 4.93 -9.29
C GLU A 175 -7.19 4.93 -10.63
N ARG A 176 -6.04 4.25 -10.71
CA ARG A 176 -5.28 4.09 -11.96
C ARG A 176 -5.71 2.90 -12.81
N HIS A 177 -6.50 1.99 -12.24
CA HIS A 177 -6.95 0.76 -12.89
C HIS A 177 -8.48 0.66 -12.98
N LEU A 178 -9.19 1.11 -11.94
CA LEU A 178 -10.64 1.03 -11.86
C LEU A 178 -11.27 2.06 -12.80
N ASN A 179 -12.03 1.58 -13.77
CA ASN A 179 -12.84 2.44 -14.63
C ASN A 179 -14.22 2.68 -14.00
N VAL A 180 -14.70 3.93 -14.05
CA VAL A 180 -16.01 4.34 -13.50
C VAL A 180 -17.18 3.54 -14.07
N THR A 181 -17.09 3.04 -15.31
CA THR A 181 -18.12 2.20 -15.93
C THR A 181 -18.39 0.93 -15.12
N SER A 182 -17.36 0.39 -14.46
CA SER A 182 -17.52 -0.78 -13.60
C SER A 182 -18.39 -0.49 -12.37
N LEU A 183 -18.24 0.70 -11.78
CA LEU A 183 -19.05 1.17 -10.67
C LEU A 183 -20.48 1.48 -11.14
N LEU A 184 -20.62 2.19 -12.26
CA LEU A 184 -21.93 2.51 -12.86
C LEU A 184 -22.73 1.27 -13.23
N THR A 185 -22.08 0.21 -13.69
CA THR A 185 -22.78 -1.05 -14.04
C THR A 185 -23.29 -1.77 -12.79
N ARG A 186 -22.55 -1.72 -11.68
CA ARG A 186 -22.88 -2.44 -10.45
C ARG A 186 -23.82 -1.67 -9.52
N HIS A 187 -23.65 -0.35 -9.49
CA HIS A 187 -24.31 0.57 -8.57
C HIS A 187 -25.22 1.58 -9.29
N GLY A 188 -25.33 1.54 -10.62
CA GLY A 188 -26.13 2.54 -11.34
C GLY A 188 -25.59 3.96 -11.21
N ARG A 189 -26.42 4.95 -11.56
CA ARG A 189 -26.01 6.36 -11.61
C ARG A 189 -25.81 7.02 -10.24
N TYR A 190 -26.46 6.50 -9.18
CA TYR A 190 -26.38 7.09 -7.84
C TYR A 190 -24.94 7.13 -7.30
N VAL A 191 -24.06 6.24 -7.78
CA VAL A 191 -22.67 6.18 -7.33
C VAL A 191 -21.90 7.46 -7.60
N VAL A 192 -22.28 8.22 -8.63
CA VAL A 192 -21.64 9.50 -8.96
C VAL A 192 -21.98 10.55 -7.92
N GLU A 193 -23.26 10.67 -7.56
CA GLU A 193 -23.73 11.57 -6.50
C GLU A 193 -23.15 11.17 -5.14
N TRP A 194 -23.13 9.87 -4.84
CA TRP A 194 -22.53 9.36 -3.61
C TRP A 194 -21.05 9.72 -3.47
N ILE A 195 -20.26 9.51 -4.53
CA ILE A 195 -18.83 9.86 -4.51
C ILE A 195 -18.67 11.39 -4.39
N HIS A 196 -19.46 12.16 -5.13
CA HIS A 196 -19.43 13.63 -5.05
C HIS A 196 -19.67 14.14 -3.63
N ASP A 197 -20.64 13.58 -2.93
CA ASP A 197 -21.01 14.01 -1.57
C ASP A 197 -20.05 13.48 -0.50
N ALA A 198 -19.32 12.40 -0.77
CA ALA A 198 -18.40 11.78 0.16
C ALA A 198 -16.97 12.36 0.11
N ILE A 199 -16.57 13.01 -0.99
CA ILE A 199 -15.20 13.53 -1.14
C ILE A 199 -15.05 14.93 -0.51
N ASP A 200 -13.91 15.15 0.12
CA ASP A 200 -13.47 16.46 0.61
C ASP A 200 -12.43 17.05 -0.35
N LEU A 201 -12.79 18.12 -1.05
CA LEU A 201 -11.89 18.81 -1.99
C LEU A 201 -10.91 19.78 -1.30
N SER A 202 -11.02 19.97 0.03
CA SER A 202 -10.13 20.86 0.79
C SER A 202 -8.82 20.18 1.20
N THR A 203 -8.74 18.86 1.13
CA THR A 203 -7.55 18.07 1.44
C THR A 203 -6.84 17.55 0.19
N ASN A 204 -5.53 17.34 0.30
CA ASN A 204 -4.71 16.67 -0.70
C ASN A 204 -4.48 15.18 -0.36
N ASP A 205 -5.01 14.70 0.77
CA ASP A 205 -4.84 13.32 1.21
C ASP A 205 -5.59 12.34 0.30
N HIS A 206 -5.11 11.10 0.27
CA HIS A 206 -5.83 10.03 -0.40
C HIS A 206 -7.05 9.63 0.42
N GLN A 207 -8.22 9.63 -0.19
CA GLN A 207 -9.50 9.45 0.49
C GLN A 207 -10.06 8.05 0.26
N ILE A 208 -10.70 7.49 1.28
CA ILE A 208 -11.32 6.16 1.19
C ILE A 208 -12.83 6.34 1.24
N VAL A 209 -13.51 5.96 0.16
CA VAL A 209 -14.97 6.10 0.02
C VAL A 209 -15.63 4.73 0.12
N TYR A 210 -16.47 4.52 1.14
CA TYR A 210 -17.21 3.28 1.33
C TYR A 210 -18.56 3.33 0.59
N LEU A 211 -18.86 2.28 -0.19
CA LEU A 211 -20.13 2.04 -0.90
C LEU A 211 -20.92 0.89 -0.30
#